data_AF-A0A0A1H6J6-F1
#
_entry.id   AF-A0A0A1H6J6-F1
#
_cell.length_a   1.000
_cell.length_b   1.000
_cell.length_c   1.000
_cell.angle_alpha   90.00
_cell.angle_beta   90.00
_cell.angle_gamma   90.00
#
_symmetry.space_group_name_H-M   'P 1'
#
loop_
_entity.id
_entity.type
_entity.pdbx_description
1 polymer ?
#
loop_
_entity_poly.entity_id
_entity_poly.type
_entity_poly.pdbx_seq_one_letter_code
_entity_poly.pdbx_strand_id
1 'polypeptide(L)'
;MEVAQRAQQALGRPVFDDHNIFRERFEDTLKAQGERLSAAEKKAIYKAVSWRDETAPPVVARRSKLKAGEPFEPGFDGRYLETVGKERFIVEYEPDPELRDTEQVPLKEPGGIDAFFAREVLPHAPDAWIAREKTQIGYEISFARYFYKPTPLRTLDEIRADLLRVMAESEGLLKKIVGGA
;
A
#
# COMPACT_ATOMS: atom_id res chain seq x y z
N MET A 1 10.82 28.37 4.17
CA MET A 1 12.15 27.72 4.36
C MET A 1 12.90 28.25 5.57
N GLU A 2 12.85 29.56 5.89
CA GLU A 2 13.55 30.14 7.05
C GLU A 2 13.13 29.56 8.41
N VAL A 3 11.84 29.25 8.60
CA VAL A 3 11.34 28.62 9.84
C VAL A 3 11.98 27.25 10.06
N ALA A 4 12.13 26.43 9.01
CA ALA A 4 12.74 25.11 9.11
C ALA A 4 14.24 25.18 9.45
N GLN A 5 14.97 26.16 8.92
CA GLN A 5 16.38 26.39 9.26
C GLN A 5 16.54 26.86 10.71
N ARG A 6 15.67 27.77 11.19
CA ARG A 6 15.66 28.19 12.60
C ARG A 6 15.32 27.05 13.55
N ALA A 7 14.38 26.19 13.18
CA ALA A 7 14.06 24.98 13.94
C ALA A 7 15.26 24.01 13.96
N GLN A 8 15.93 23.80 12.82
CA GLN A 8 17.14 22.98 12.75
C GLN A 8 18.27 23.52 13.65
N GLN A 9 18.49 24.84 13.66
CA GLN A 9 19.52 25.45 14.51
C GLN A 9 19.24 25.22 16.00
N ALA A 10 17.97 25.26 16.41
CA ALA A 10 17.57 25.00 17.79
C ALA A 10 17.62 23.51 18.17
N LEU A 11 17.20 22.61 17.27
CA LEU A 11 17.22 21.16 17.48
C LEU A 11 18.64 20.57 17.40
N GLY A 12 19.53 21.27 16.70
CA GLY A 12 20.90 20.84 16.45
C GLY A 12 21.02 19.85 15.30
N ARG A 13 22.07 19.03 15.33
CA ARG A 13 22.33 17.95 14.37
C ARG A 13 22.24 16.51 14.92
N PRO A 14 21.60 16.21 16.08
CA PRO A 14 21.44 14.82 16.48
C PRO A 14 20.50 14.11 15.51
N VAL A 15 20.81 12.85 15.24
CA VAL A 15 19.87 11.94 14.56
C VAL A 15 18.90 11.40 15.61
N PHE A 16 17.64 11.28 15.23
CA PHE A 16 16.59 10.72 16.06
C PHE A 16 16.18 9.36 15.49
N ASP A 17 16.29 8.32 16.31
CA ASP A 17 15.90 6.96 15.91
C ASP A 17 14.38 6.72 16.07
N ASP A 18 13.68 7.63 16.75
CA ASP A 18 12.22 7.62 16.91
C ASP A 18 11.61 8.89 16.30
N HIS A 19 10.81 8.68 15.24
CA HIS A 19 10.14 9.75 14.54
C HIS A 19 9.10 10.48 15.42
N ASN A 20 8.50 9.80 16.38
CA ASN A 20 7.53 10.39 17.30
C ASN A 20 8.21 11.41 18.24
N ILE A 21 9.40 11.06 18.77
CA ILE A 21 10.21 11.98 19.59
C ILE A 21 10.64 13.19 18.78
N PHE A 22 11.05 12.99 17.53
CA PHE A 22 11.40 14.08 16.64
C PHE A 22 10.21 15.04 16.41
N ARG A 23 9.02 14.49 16.10
CA ARG A 23 7.80 15.30 15.92
C ARG A 23 7.49 16.13 17.17
N GLU A 24 7.57 15.54 18.36
CA GLU A 24 7.35 16.25 19.63
C GLU A 24 8.34 17.41 19.83
N ARG A 25 9.65 17.15 19.71
CA ARG A 25 10.68 18.18 19.86
C ARG A 25 10.58 19.28 18.81
N PHE A 26 10.22 18.93 17.57
CA PHE A 26 10.01 19.88 16.51
C PHE A 26 8.83 20.81 16.81
N GLU A 27 7.69 20.26 17.25
CA GLU A 27 6.52 21.05 17.67
C GLU A 27 6.85 21.97 18.85
N ASP A 28 7.59 21.48 19.84
CA ASP A 28 7.97 22.29 21.00
C ASP A 28 8.94 23.41 20.63
N THR A 29 9.84 23.17 19.67
CA THR A 29 10.71 24.20 19.10
C THR A 29 9.90 25.28 18.37
N LEU A 30 8.92 24.88 17.55
CA LEU A 30 8.04 25.84 16.88
C LEU A 30 7.25 26.69 17.88
N LYS A 31 6.69 26.07 18.92
CA LYS A 31 5.98 26.79 19.99
C LYS A 31 6.88 27.78 20.72
N ALA A 32 8.11 27.38 21.07
CA ALA A 32 9.08 28.24 21.75
C ALA A 32 9.48 29.46 20.89
N GLN A 33 9.49 29.29 19.57
CA GLN A 33 9.77 30.37 18.61
C GLN A 33 8.52 31.20 18.25
N GLY A 34 7.34 30.82 18.72
CA GLY A 34 6.07 31.46 18.37
C GLY A 34 5.66 31.24 16.91
N GLU A 35 6.27 30.28 16.23
CA GLU A 35 6.06 29.98 14.82
C GLU A 35 4.94 28.95 14.65
N ARG A 36 4.17 29.07 13.57
CA ARG A 36 3.12 28.11 13.21
C ARG A 36 3.26 27.70 11.76
N LEU A 37 3.31 26.40 11.53
CA LEU A 37 3.29 25.79 10.20
C LEU A 37 1.98 25.05 9.97
N SER A 38 1.51 25.07 8.74
CA SER A 38 0.37 24.24 8.31
C SER A 38 0.73 22.75 8.35
N ALA A 39 -0.29 21.88 8.35
CA ALA A 39 -0.08 20.43 8.32
C ALA A 39 0.68 19.97 7.06
N ALA A 40 0.42 20.61 5.91
CA ALA A 40 1.09 20.30 4.66
C ALA A 40 2.59 20.66 4.70
N GLU A 41 2.94 21.82 5.25
CA GLU A 41 4.34 22.25 5.40
C GLU A 41 5.09 21.33 6.37
N LYS A 42 4.49 20.98 7.51
CA LYS A 42 5.08 20.03 8.46
C LYS A 42 5.35 18.68 7.79
N LYS A 43 4.37 18.14 7.06
CA LYS A 43 4.52 16.88 6.33
C LYS A 43 5.63 16.94 5.28
N ALA A 44 5.75 18.06 4.55
CA ALA A 44 6.83 18.26 3.60
C ALA A 44 8.21 18.28 4.28
N ILE A 45 8.32 18.94 5.44
CA ILE A 45 9.56 18.96 6.23
C ILE A 45 9.88 17.56 6.74
N TYR A 46 8.94 16.87 7.37
CA TYR A 46 9.13 15.51 7.89
C TYR A 46 9.64 14.58 6.79
N LYS A 47 8.98 14.57 5.63
CA LYS A 47 9.40 13.76 4.47
C LYS A 47 10.81 14.10 3.97
N ALA A 48 11.23 15.37 4.07
CA ALA A 48 12.55 15.80 3.61
C ALA A 48 13.69 15.45 4.58
N VAL A 49 13.39 15.29 5.88
CA VAL A 49 14.41 15.10 6.94
C VAL A 49 14.39 13.71 7.58
N SER A 50 13.51 12.81 7.13
CA SER A 50 13.43 11.43 7.59
C SER A 50 13.61 10.43 6.46
N TRP A 51 14.13 9.26 6.79
CA TRP A 51 14.16 8.07 5.94
C TRP A 51 13.42 6.92 6.63
N ARG A 52 13.12 5.86 5.86
CA ARG A 52 12.52 4.64 6.42
C ARG A 52 13.58 3.80 7.12
N ASP A 53 13.20 3.25 8.26
CA ASP A 53 13.98 2.28 9.03
C ASP A 53 12.99 1.25 9.61
N GLU A 54 13.18 -0.02 9.26
CA GLU A 54 12.31 -1.13 9.70
C GLU A 54 12.46 -1.45 11.20
N THR A 55 13.57 -1.03 11.81
CA THR A 55 13.86 -1.25 13.23
C THR A 55 13.37 -0.12 14.12
N ALA A 56 12.93 0.99 13.53
CA ALA A 56 12.43 2.14 14.26
C ALA A 56 11.05 1.85 14.88
N PRO A 57 10.71 2.52 16.00
CA PRO A 57 9.37 2.45 16.57
C PRO A 57 8.29 2.88 15.55
N PRO A 58 7.09 2.26 15.59
CA PRO A 58 6.02 2.60 14.68
C PRO A 58 5.55 4.04 14.88
N VAL A 59 5.24 4.71 13.77
CA VAL A 59 4.83 6.12 13.78
C VAL A 59 3.37 6.23 14.23
N VAL A 60 3.11 6.99 15.28
CA VAL A 60 1.76 7.22 15.80
C VAL A 60 1.07 8.30 14.96
N ALA A 61 -0.05 7.93 14.32
CA ALA A 61 -0.91 8.86 13.60
C ALA A 61 -1.86 9.58 14.56
N ARG A 62 -2.44 8.85 15.52
CA ARG A 62 -3.36 9.40 16.50
C ARG A 62 -3.25 8.69 17.83
N ARG A 63 -3.29 9.46 18.91
CA ARG A 63 -3.35 8.96 20.28
C ARG A 63 -4.46 9.68 21.02
N SER A 64 -5.39 8.93 21.60
CA SER A 64 -6.56 9.48 22.30
C SER A 64 -6.75 8.79 23.64
N LYS A 65 -7.09 9.57 24.67
CA LYS A 65 -7.30 9.03 26.01
C LYS A 65 -8.66 8.35 26.10
N LEU A 66 -8.66 7.10 26.55
CA LEU A 66 -9.87 6.32 26.82
C LEU A 66 -10.45 6.71 28.19
N LYS A 67 -11.76 6.92 28.27
CA LYS A 67 -12.39 7.31 29.54
C LYS A 67 -12.28 6.17 30.57
N ALA A 68 -12.28 6.54 31.84
CA ALA A 68 -12.29 5.56 32.93
C ALA A 68 -13.58 4.71 32.85
N GLY A 69 -13.42 3.39 32.86
CA GLY A 69 -14.54 2.43 32.78
C GLY A 69 -15.05 2.13 31.36
N GLU A 70 -14.58 2.84 30.33
CA GLU A 70 -14.95 2.52 28.93
C GLU A 70 -14.25 1.21 28.49
N PRO A 71 -14.97 0.22 27.95
CA PRO A 71 -14.35 -0.99 27.44
C PRO A 71 -13.58 -0.69 26.14
N PHE A 72 -12.48 -1.41 25.93
CA PHE A 72 -11.81 -1.48 24.64
C PHE A 72 -11.94 -2.91 24.13
N GLU A 73 -12.49 -3.07 22.94
CA GLU A 73 -12.62 -4.36 22.26
C GLU A 73 -11.52 -4.48 21.22
N PRO A 74 -10.56 -5.41 21.39
CA PRO A 74 -9.53 -5.65 20.39
C PRO A 74 -10.18 -6.14 19.08
N GLY A 75 -9.74 -5.58 17.96
CA GLY A 75 -10.15 -6.01 16.63
C GLY A 75 -9.05 -5.75 15.61
N PHE A 76 -9.26 -6.20 14.38
CA PHE A 76 -8.34 -5.97 13.27
C PHE A 76 -8.57 -4.63 12.58
N ASP A 77 -8.85 -3.56 13.33
CA ASP A 77 -9.20 -2.24 12.78
C ASP A 77 -8.09 -1.19 12.93
N GLY A 78 -6.89 -1.63 13.32
CA GLY A 78 -5.72 -0.76 13.46
C GLY A 78 -5.74 0.11 14.72
N ARG A 79 -6.65 -0.16 15.65
CA ARG A 79 -6.70 0.51 16.96
C ARG A 79 -6.07 -0.40 18.01
N TYR A 80 -5.15 0.16 18.79
CA TYR A 80 -4.41 -0.57 19.81
C TYR A 80 -4.58 0.10 21.17
N LEU A 81 -4.70 -0.71 22.23
CA LEU A 81 -4.77 -0.23 23.60
C LEU A 81 -3.36 -0.07 24.17
N GLU A 82 -3.00 1.15 24.53
CA GLU A 82 -1.80 1.47 25.28
C GLU A 82 -2.17 1.85 26.71
N THR A 83 -1.45 1.32 27.71
CA THR A 83 -1.66 1.65 29.12
C THR A 83 -0.41 2.30 29.69
N VAL A 84 -0.54 3.53 30.20
CA VAL A 84 0.56 4.28 30.82
C VAL A 84 0.16 4.61 32.27
N GLY A 85 0.72 3.87 33.22
CA GLY A 85 0.34 3.97 34.63
C GLY A 85 -1.12 3.55 34.85
N LYS A 86 -1.96 4.50 35.30
CA LYS A 86 -3.41 4.29 35.49
C LYS A 86 -4.26 4.72 34.30
N GLU A 87 -3.63 5.31 33.28
CA GLU A 87 -4.33 5.88 32.13
C GLU A 87 -4.28 4.92 30.94
N ARG A 88 -5.35 4.91 30.15
CA ARG A 88 -5.50 4.09 28.96
C ARG A 88 -5.65 4.98 27.73
N PHE A 89 -5.01 4.61 26.64
CA PHE A 89 -5.02 5.34 25.39
C PHE A 89 -5.36 4.39 24.24
N ILE A 90 -6.14 4.88 23.28
CA ILE A 90 -6.27 4.26 21.96
C ILE A 90 -5.21 4.89 21.05
N VAL A 91 -4.37 4.05 20.47
CA VAL A 91 -3.30 4.42 19.55
C VAL A 91 -3.63 3.88 18.16
N GLU A 92 -3.50 4.74 17.16
CA GLU A 92 -3.62 4.43 15.73
C GLU A 92 -2.29 4.78 15.06
N TYR A 93 -1.74 3.86 14.28
CA TYR A 93 -0.45 4.04 13.60
C TYR A 93 -0.63 4.58 12.17
N GLU A 94 0.42 5.21 11.64
CA GLU A 94 0.43 5.70 10.26
C GLU A 94 0.60 4.50 9.30
N PRO A 95 -0.35 4.25 8.37
CA PRO A 95 -0.22 3.16 7.41
C PRO A 95 0.86 3.46 6.38
N ASP A 96 1.71 2.49 6.04
CA ASP A 96 2.60 2.60 4.88
C ASP A 96 1.79 2.43 3.58
N PRO A 97 1.70 3.44 2.70
CA PRO A 97 0.97 3.32 1.44
C PRO A 97 1.56 2.28 0.48
N GLU A 98 2.85 1.95 0.59
CA GLU A 98 3.53 0.98 -0.29
C GLU A 98 3.25 -0.48 0.09
N LEU A 99 2.79 -0.73 1.32
CA LEU A 99 2.47 -2.07 1.84
C LEU A 99 0.96 -2.35 1.83
N ARG A 100 0.15 -1.49 1.21
CA ARG A 100 -1.29 -1.69 1.11
C ARG A 100 -1.62 -2.79 0.12
N ASP A 101 -2.44 -3.73 0.55
CA ASP A 101 -2.97 -4.78 -0.30
C ASP A 101 -4.48 -4.99 -0.11
N THR A 102 -5.08 -5.80 -0.97
CA THR A 102 -6.50 -6.13 -0.96
C THR A 102 -6.70 -7.64 -1.13
N GLU A 103 -7.44 -8.24 -0.20
CA GLU A 103 -7.80 -9.64 -0.25
C GLU A 103 -9.22 -9.86 -0.77
N GLN A 104 -9.40 -10.90 -1.60
CA GLN A 104 -10.72 -11.34 -2.05
C GLN A 104 -11.22 -12.47 -1.16
N VAL A 105 -12.11 -12.12 -0.22
CA VAL A 105 -12.68 -13.08 0.73
C VAL A 105 -14.04 -13.58 0.22
N PRO A 106 -14.28 -14.91 0.13
CA PRO A 106 -15.59 -15.44 -0.19
C PRO A 106 -16.66 -14.92 0.76
N LEU A 107 -17.81 -14.48 0.23
CA LEU A 107 -18.91 -13.95 1.05
C LEU A 107 -19.42 -14.94 2.11
N LYS A 108 -19.28 -16.25 1.84
CA LYS A 108 -19.67 -17.34 2.74
C LYS A 108 -18.51 -17.94 3.54
N GLU A 109 -17.39 -17.22 3.66
CA GLU A 109 -16.26 -17.68 4.45
C GLU A 109 -16.70 -17.99 5.89
N PRO A 110 -16.41 -19.20 6.42
CA PRO A 110 -16.72 -19.55 7.80
C PRO A 110 -16.01 -18.60 8.78
N GLY A 111 -16.79 -17.88 9.60
CA GLY A 111 -16.26 -16.87 10.53
C GLY A 111 -15.99 -15.50 9.90
N GLY A 112 -16.32 -15.32 8.61
CA GLY A 112 -16.25 -14.04 7.91
C GLY A 112 -14.82 -13.54 7.66
N ILE A 113 -14.71 -12.24 7.39
CA ILE A 113 -13.45 -11.59 7.03
C ILE A 113 -12.42 -11.72 8.16
N ASP A 114 -12.84 -11.57 9.41
CA ASP A 114 -11.95 -11.60 10.57
C ASP A 114 -11.28 -12.99 10.73
N ALA A 115 -12.02 -14.08 10.47
CA ALA A 115 -11.46 -15.44 10.51
C ALA A 115 -10.47 -15.70 9.36
N PHE A 116 -10.78 -15.23 8.14
CA PHE A 116 -9.85 -15.28 7.01
C PHE A 116 -8.58 -14.50 7.30
N PHE A 117 -8.72 -13.27 7.80
CA PHE A 117 -7.62 -12.38 8.11
C PHE A 117 -6.66 -13.01 9.12
N ALA A 118 -7.18 -13.63 10.18
CA ALA A 118 -6.36 -14.29 11.17
C ALA A 118 -5.65 -15.55 10.65
N ARG A 119 -6.26 -16.27 9.71
CA ARG A 119 -5.72 -17.53 9.17
C ARG A 119 -4.70 -17.31 8.05
N GLU A 120 -4.98 -16.39 7.13
CA GLU A 120 -4.21 -16.23 5.89
C GLU A 120 -3.31 -14.98 5.91
N VAL A 121 -3.72 -13.88 6.58
CA VAL A 121 -2.97 -12.62 6.52
C VAL A 121 -1.96 -12.49 7.66
N LEU A 122 -2.42 -12.61 8.91
CA LEU A 122 -1.56 -12.39 10.10
C LEU A 122 -0.29 -13.26 10.17
N PRO A 123 -0.26 -14.52 9.70
CA PRO A 123 0.98 -15.31 9.69
C PRO A 123 2.08 -14.74 8.78
N HIS A 124 1.71 -13.94 7.78
CA HIS A 124 2.62 -13.34 6.82
C HIS A 124 2.88 -11.85 7.11
N ALA A 125 1.87 -11.14 7.60
CA ALA A 125 1.94 -9.71 7.95
C ALA A 125 1.34 -9.50 9.35
N PRO A 126 2.15 -9.66 10.42
CA PRO A 126 1.65 -9.62 11.80
C PRO A 126 1.22 -8.23 12.26
N ASP A 127 1.69 -7.18 11.59
CA ASP A 127 1.37 -5.78 11.84
C ASP A 127 0.23 -5.26 10.95
N ALA A 128 -0.40 -6.12 10.14
CA ALA A 128 -1.50 -5.73 9.27
C ALA A 128 -2.81 -5.46 10.03
N TRP A 129 -3.64 -4.59 9.48
CA TRP A 129 -5.02 -4.37 9.93
C TRP A 129 -5.96 -4.10 8.75
N ILE A 130 -7.25 -4.27 8.99
CA ILE A 130 -8.32 -4.12 8.01
C ILE A 130 -8.82 -2.66 8.03
N ALA A 131 -8.71 -2.00 6.88
CA ALA A 131 -9.41 -0.73 6.62
C ALA A 131 -10.90 -1.02 6.36
N ARG A 132 -11.69 -1.16 7.44
CA ARG A 132 -13.11 -1.57 7.35
C ARG A 132 -13.95 -0.61 6.51
N GLU A 133 -13.63 0.68 6.50
CA GLU A 133 -14.29 1.69 5.67
C GLU A 133 -14.08 1.51 4.16
N LYS A 134 -13.05 0.73 3.77
CA LYS A 134 -12.74 0.41 2.36
C LYS A 134 -13.18 -0.99 1.97
N THR A 135 -13.78 -1.75 2.88
CA THR A 135 -14.30 -3.09 2.58
C THR A 135 -15.54 -2.97 1.71
N GLN A 136 -15.55 -3.70 0.59
CA GLN A 136 -16.64 -3.69 -0.38
C GLN A 136 -17.17 -5.10 -0.61
N ILE A 137 -18.49 -5.22 -0.70
CA ILE A 137 -19.16 -6.46 -1.09
C ILE A 137 -19.47 -6.37 -2.58
N GLY A 138 -18.94 -7.30 -3.35
CA GLY A 138 -19.14 -7.36 -4.80
C GLY A 138 -19.33 -8.78 -5.30
N TYR A 139 -19.65 -8.90 -6.59
CA TYR A 139 -19.73 -10.17 -7.29
C TYR A 139 -18.77 -10.11 -8.47
N GLU A 140 -18.00 -11.16 -8.67
CA GLU A 140 -17.16 -11.30 -9.86
C GLU A 140 -17.91 -12.06 -10.95
N ILE A 141 -17.93 -11.51 -12.17
CA ILE A 141 -18.37 -12.22 -13.36
C ILE A 141 -17.14 -12.48 -14.20
N SER A 142 -16.69 -13.74 -14.26
CA SER A 142 -15.55 -14.11 -15.10
C SER A 142 -15.94 -14.03 -16.58
N PHE A 143 -15.63 -12.90 -17.22
CA PHE A 143 -16.01 -12.68 -18.61
C PHE A 143 -15.41 -13.73 -19.55
N ALA A 144 -14.16 -14.11 -19.32
CA ALA A 144 -13.50 -15.16 -20.07
C ALA A 144 -14.24 -16.50 -19.94
N ARG A 145 -14.65 -16.88 -18.72
CA ARG A 145 -15.35 -18.15 -18.52
C ARG A 145 -16.70 -18.21 -19.24
N TYR A 146 -17.47 -17.12 -19.23
CA TYR A 146 -18.85 -17.12 -19.72
C TYR A 146 -19.02 -16.64 -21.16
N PHE A 147 -18.14 -15.75 -21.63
CA PHE A 147 -18.28 -15.09 -22.94
C PHE A 147 -17.13 -15.38 -23.90
N TYR A 148 -16.03 -16.00 -23.46
CA TYR A 148 -14.97 -16.37 -24.39
C TYR A 148 -15.46 -17.47 -25.32
N LYS A 149 -15.47 -17.16 -26.61
CA LYS A 149 -15.64 -18.14 -27.67
C LYS A 149 -14.24 -18.45 -28.19
N PRO A 150 -13.73 -19.68 -27.98
CA PRO A 150 -12.47 -20.08 -28.56
C PRO A 150 -12.49 -19.82 -30.07
N THR A 151 -11.47 -19.14 -30.57
CA THR A 151 -11.32 -18.96 -32.02
C THR A 151 -11.11 -20.34 -32.63
N PRO A 152 -11.97 -20.77 -33.58
CA PRO A 152 -11.78 -22.04 -34.25
C PRO A 152 -10.43 -22.05 -34.96
N LEU A 153 -9.74 -23.18 -34.90
CA LEU A 153 -8.47 -23.34 -35.61
C LEU A 153 -8.73 -23.25 -37.12
N ARG A 154 -7.75 -22.69 -37.85
CA ARG A 154 -7.75 -22.71 -39.32
C ARG A 154 -7.85 -24.16 -39.80
N THR A 155 -8.59 -24.37 -40.88
CA THR A 155 -8.69 -25.68 -41.52
C THR A 155 -7.36 -26.07 -42.19
N LEU A 156 -7.13 -27.38 -42.38
CA LEU A 156 -5.94 -27.85 -43.08
C LEU A 156 -5.85 -27.33 -44.51
N ASP A 157 -6.99 -27.16 -45.19
CA ASP A 157 -7.04 -26.63 -46.55
C ASP A 157 -6.64 -25.15 -46.59
N GLU A 158 -7.10 -24.34 -45.64
CA GLU A 158 -6.66 -22.95 -45.49
C GLU A 158 -5.18 -22.85 -45.14
N ILE A 159 -4.66 -23.75 -44.30
CA ILE A 159 -3.22 -23.82 -43.99
C ILE A 159 -2.43 -24.16 -45.25
N ARG A 160 -2.89 -25.15 -46.03
CA ARG A 160 -2.24 -25.56 -47.29
C ARG A 160 -2.25 -24.45 -48.33
N ALA A 161 -3.38 -23.78 -48.54
CA ALA A 161 -3.51 -22.72 -49.53
C ALA A 161 -2.58 -21.53 -49.20
N ASP A 162 -2.49 -21.18 -47.92
CA ASP A 162 -1.60 -20.13 -47.44
C ASP A 162 -0.13 -20.53 -47.58
N LEU A 163 0.24 -21.77 -47.25
CA LEU A 163 1.59 -22.30 -47.45
C LEU A 163 2.02 -22.21 -48.92
N LEU A 164 1.16 -22.65 -49.85
CA LEU A 164 1.44 -22.59 -51.29
C LEU A 164 1.59 -21.16 -51.79
N ARG A 165 0.77 -20.22 -51.28
CA ARG A 165 0.91 -18.80 -51.60
C ARG A 165 2.25 -18.25 -51.13
N VAL A 166 2.63 -18.50 -49.89
CA VAL A 166 3.92 -18.06 -49.32
C VAL A 166 5.11 -18.69 -50.07
N MET A 167 4.99 -19.95 -50.49
CA MET A 167 6.00 -20.60 -51.35
C MET A 167 6.14 -19.87 -52.70
N ALA A 168 5.03 -19.56 -53.37
CA ALA A 168 5.06 -18.85 -54.64
C ALA A 168 5.65 -17.43 -54.52
N GLU A 169 5.30 -16.70 -53.45
CA GLU A 169 5.90 -15.41 -53.13
C GLU A 169 7.42 -15.51 -52.92
N SER A 170 7.85 -16.54 -52.18
CA SER A 170 9.26 -16.80 -51.89
C SER A 170 10.06 -17.18 -53.15
N GLU A 171 9.50 -18.01 -54.02
CA GLU A 171 10.09 -18.32 -55.33
C GLU A 171 10.21 -17.07 -56.22
N GLY A 172 9.19 -16.21 -56.21
CA GLY A 172 9.22 -14.92 -56.91
C GLY A 172 10.32 -13.98 -56.38
N LEU A 173 10.49 -13.92 -55.06
CA LEU A 173 11.58 -13.19 -54.39
C LEU A 173 12.96 -13.77 -54.73
N LEU A 174 13.12 -15.08 -54.66
CA LEU A 174 14.35 -15.77 -55.06
C LEU A 174 14.73 -15.50 -56.51
N LYS A 175 13.76 -15.55 -57.44
CA LYS A 175 14.00 -15.19 -58.85
C LYS A 175 14.45 -13.74 -59.02
N LYS A 176 13.93 -12.79 -58.23
CA LYS A 176 14.40 -11.39 -58.27
C LYS A 176 15.83 -11.23 -57.78
N ILE A 177 16.26 -12.04 -56.80
CA ILE A 177 17.61 -11.97 -56.22
C ILE A 177 18.63 -12.72 -57.10
N VAL A 178 18.27 -13.91 -57.61
CA VAL A 178 19.18 -14.79 -58.37
C VAL A 178 19.12 -14.53 -59.88
N GLY A 179 17.98 -14.11 -60.40
CA GLY A 179 17.77 -13.78 -61.83
C GLY A 179 18.06 -12.32 -62.19
N GLY A 180 18.62 -11.54 -61.26
CA GLY A 180 19.23 -10.24 -61.53
C GLY A 180 20.67 -10.40 -61.99
N ALA A 181 20.85 -10.92 -63.20
CA ALA A 181 22.08 -10.86 -64.00
C ALA A 181 21.70 -10.59 -65.46
#